data_AF-A0AAV6K9T0-F1
#
_entry.id   AF-A0AAV6K9T0-F1
#
_cell.length_a   1.000
_cell.length_b   1.000
_cell.length_c   1.000
_cell.angle_alpha   90.00
_cell.angle_beta   90.00
_cell.angle_gamma   90.00
#
_symmetry.space_group_name_H-M   'P 1'
#
loop_
_entity.id
_entity.type
_entity.pdbx_description
1 polymer ?
#
loop_
_entity_poly.entity_id
_entity_poly.type
_entity_poly.pdbx_seq_one_letter_code
_entity_poly.pdbx_strand_id
1 'polypeptide(L)'
;MGKWYVVFVGRVPGVYDSWAEAHGQTTGFKHNSFKGYETEAEARKAYSTYLKKCDGSSSKESDGSHDQQPLAHQLKIALEQRDKLEEELDDLRAKLGSLALG
;
A
#
# COMPACT_ATOMS: atom_id res chain seq x y z
N MET A 1 -3.24 -1.66 -14.75
CA MET A 1 -1.83 -1.54 -14.31
C MET A 1 -1.84 -1.78 -12.81
N GLY A 2 -1.17 -2.84 -12.34
CA GLY A 2 -1.22 -3.26 -10.93
C GLY A 2 -0.48 -2.28 -10.02
N LYS A 3 -1.02 -2.04 -8.82
CA LYS A 3 -0.38 -1.24 -7.77
C LYS A 3 0.34 -2.18 -6.81
N TRP A 4 1.42 -1.71 -6.21
CA TRP A 4 2.22 -2.47 -5.25
C TRP A 4 2.19 -1.77 -3.90
N TYR A 5 2.06 -2.53 -2.81
CA TYR A 5 1.94 -2.01 -1.46
C TYR A 5 3.04 -2.59 -0.59
N VAL A 6 3.80 -1.72 0.05
CA VAL A 6 4.85 -2.11 1.00
C VAL A 6 4.33 -1.88 2.40
N VAL A 7 4.32 -2.91 3.23
CA VAL A 7 4.06 -2.81 4.67
C VAL A 7 5.41 -2.79 5.37
N PHE A 8 5.77 -1.63 5.91
CA PHE A 8 6.96 -1.45 6.73
C PHE A 8 6.71 -1.91 8.17
N VAL A 9 5.56 -1.53 8.73
CA VAL A 9 5.15 -1.86 10.09
C VAL A 9 3.73 -2.40 10.07
N GLY A 10 3.55 -3.64 10.52
CA GLY A 10 2.27 -4.34 10.58
C GLY A 10 2.45 -5.72 11.18
N ARG A 11 1.42 -6.56 11.09
CA ARG A 11 1.49 -7.96 11.53
C ARG A 11 2.52 -8.75 10.74
N VAL A 12 2.49 -8.57 9.41
CA VAL A 12 3.41 -9.21 8.47
C VAL A 12 3.98 -8.12 7.56
N PRO A 13 5.16 -7.56 7.88
CA PRO A 13 5.82 -6.59 7.02
C PRO A 13 6.34 -7.28 5.75
N GLY A 14 6.16 -6.64 4.60
CA GLY A 14 6.46 -7.23 3.29
C GLY A 14 5.95 -6.39 2.13
N VAL A 15 6.17 -6.85 0.91
CA VAL A 15 5.62 -6.25 -0.31
C VAL A 15 4.45 -7.11 -0.80
N TYR A 16 3.32 -6.48 -1.09
CA TYR A 16 2.07 -7.09 -1.53
C TYR A 16 1.65 -6.49 -2.87
N ASP A 17 1.14 -7.30 -3.78
CA ASP A 17 0.46 -6.82 -4.99
C ASP A 17 -0.99 -6.39 -4.71
N SER A 18 -1.52 -6.79 -3.56
CA SER A 18 -2.92 -6.61 -3.19
C SER A 18 -3.09 -5.77 -1.93
N TRP A 19 -3.81 -4.65 -2.06
CA TRP A 19 -4.15 -3.78 -0.95
C TRP A 19 -4.97 -4.49 0.14
N ALA A 20 -5.89 -5.39 -0.25
CA ALA A 20 -6.72 -6.12 0.70
C ALA A 20 -5.88 -6.91 1.71
N GLU A 21 -4.80 -7.54 1.24
CA GLU A 21 -3.86 -8.25 2.10
C GLU A 21 -3.07 -7.27 2.97
N ALA A 22 -2.45 -6.25 2.39
CA ALA A 22 -1.69 -5.23 3.13
C ALA A 22 -2.53 -4.53 4.22
N HIS A 23 -3.80 -4.23 3.92
CA HIS A 23 -4.74 -3.64 4.85
C HIS A 23 -5.13 -4.62 5.95
N GLY A 24 -5.37 -5.90 5.64
CA GLY A 24 -5.60 -6.94 6.63
C GLY A 24 -4.43 -7.11 7.63
N GLN A 25 -3.20 -6.84 7.19
CA GLN A 25 -2.02 -6.91 8.06
C GLN A 25 -1.81 -5.67 8.93
N THR A 26 -2.35 -4.52 8.52
CA THR A 26 -2.15 -3.23 9.19
C THR A 26 -3.36 -2.76 10.00
N THR A 27 -4.55 -3.28 9.67
CA THR A 27 -5.81 -2.96 10.36
C THR A 27 -5.78 -3.41 11.82
N GLY A 28 -6.17 -2.51 12.72
CA GLY A 28 -6.13 -2.73 14.17
C GLY A 28 -4.74 -2.76 14.80
N PHE A 29 -3.66 -2.48 14.05
CA PHE A 29 -2.30 -2.39 14.60
C PHE A 29 -1.92 -0.93 14.88
N LYS A 30 -1.54 -0.63 16.13
CA LYS A 30 -1.08 0.71 16.53
C LYS A 30 0.27 1.00 15.88
N HIS A 31 0.41 2.18 15.27
CA HIS A 31 1.61 2.60 14.53
C HIS A 31 1.97 1.71 13.33
N ASN A 32 0.96 1.17 12.63
CA ASN A 32 1.21 0.57 11.32
C ASN A 32 1.77 1.61 10.33
N SER A 33 2.57 1.14 9.38
CA SER A 33 3.18 1.99 8.37
C SER A 33 3.28 1.21 7.07
N PHE A 34 2.68 1.75 6.02
CA PHE A 34 2.66 1.15 4.70
C PHE A 34 2.69 2.24 3.63
N LYS A 35 3.10 1.90 2.40
CA LYS A 35 3.16 2.84 1.28
C LYS A 35 2.87 2.14 -0.04
N GLY A 36 2.05 2.78 -0.88
CA GLY A 36 1.74 2.33 -2.23
C GLY A 36 2.74 2.85 -3.25
N TYR A 37 3.05 2.04 -4.24
CA TYR A 37 3.94 2.29 -5.37
C TYR A 37 3.28 1.83 -6.67
N GLU A 38 3.68 2.44 -7.78
CA GLU A 38 3.17 2.06 -9.11
C GLU A 38 3.95 0.87 -9.70
N THR A 39 5.14 0.56 -9.16
CA THR A 39 6.00 -0.51 -9.65
C THR A 39 6.54 -1.41 -8.52
N GLU A 40 6.69 -2.71 -8.79
CA GLU A 40 7.28 -3.68 -7.85
C GLU A 40 8.70 -3.29 -7.48
N ALA A 41 9.47 -2.80 -8.46
CA ALA A 41 10.86 -2.41 -8.28
C ALA A 41 11.01 -1.28 -7.25
N GLU A 42 10.15 -0.26 -7.30
CA GLU A 42 10.15 0.81 -6.29
C GLU A 42 9.70 0.30 -4.93
N ALA A 43 8.65 -0.53 -4.89
CA ALA A 43 8.15 -1.13 -3.67
C ALA A 43 9.24 -1.95 -2.94
N ARG A 44 9.93 -2.83 -3.67
CA ARG A 44 10.99 -3.67 -3.14
C ARG A 44 12.22 -2.86 -2.70
N LYS A 45 12.57 -1.80 -3.44
CA LYS A 45 13.66 -0.89 -3.08
C LYS A 45 13.36 -0.15 -1.78
N ALA A 46 12.12 0.32 -1.61
CA ALA A 46 11.70 0.97 -0.37
C ALA A 46 11.76 0.00 0.81
N TYR A 47 11.23 -1.22 0.65
CA TYR A 47 11.27 -2.26 1.69
C TYR A 47 12.71 -2.64 2.08
N SER A 48 13.60 -2.82 1.10
CA SER A 48 15.02 -3.11 1.37
C SER A 48 15.72 -1.96 2.11
N THR A 49 15.41 -0.71 1.76
CA THR A 49 15.94 0.48 2.45
C THR A 49 15.48 0.50 3.91
N TYR A 50 14.22 0.15 4.17
CA TYR A 50 13.67 0.01 5.52
C TYR A 50 14.39 -1.07 6.33
N LEU A 51 14.59 -2.27 5.77
CA LEU A 51 15.32 -3.35 6.46
C LEU A 51 16.76 -2.94 6.82
N LYS A 52 17.42 -2.25 5.89
CA LYS A 52 18.79 -1.77 6.09
C LYS A 52 18.89 -0.70 7.17
N LYS A 53 17.79 -0.01 7.48
CA LYS A 53 17.68 0.96 8.57
C LYS A 53 17.55 0.27 9.94
N CYS A 54 17.07 -0.97 10.00
CA CYS A 54 16.75 -1.67 11.24
C CYS A 54 17.88 -2.57 11.80
N ASP A 55 18.95 -2.83 11.05
CA ASP A 55 19.97 -3.87 11.37
C ASP A 55 21.30 -3.36 11.97
N GLY A 56 21.63 -2.06 11.91
CA GLY A 56 22.94 -1.64 12.41
C GLY A 56 23.09 -0.15 12.66
N SER A 57 23.56 0.17 13.86
CA SER A 57 24.15 1.42 14.35
C SER A 57 24.41 2.56 13.34
N SER A 58 23.94 3.75 13.75
CA SER A 58 24.57 5.06 13.53
C SER A 58 24.39 5.80 12.20
N SER A 59 23.65 6.93 12.31
CA SER A 59 24.03 8.27 11.83
C SER A 59 24.14 8.51 10.31
N LYS A 60 23.06 9.05 9.73
CA LYS A 60 22.95 10.45 9.26
C LYS A 60 21.66 10.65 8.46
N GLU A 61 21.11 11.83 8.66
CA GLU A 61 19.80 12.35 8.24
C GLU A 61 19.62 12.43 6.72
N SER A 62 18.37 12.33 6.25
CA SER A 62 17.62 13.53 5.85
C SER A 62 16.32 13.20 5.12
N ASP A 63 15.33 13.99 5.50
CA ASP A 63 14.10 14.36 4.82
C ASP A 63 12.99 13.32 4.67
N GLY A 64 11.86 13.65 5.30
CA GLY A 64 10.68 12.82 5.36
C GLY A 64 10.18 12.79 6.79
N SER A 65 9.63 13.92 7.23
CA SER A 65 8.66 14.02 8.32
C SER A 65 7.62 12.91 8.15
N HIS A 66 7.92 11.72 8.68
CA HIS A 66 6.91 10.69 8.85
C HIS A 66 6.25 11.02 10.17
N ASP A 67 5.45 12.09 10.13
CA ASP A 67 4.23 12.16 10.92
C ASP A 67 3.71 10.74 11.05
N GLN A 68 3.69 10.23 12.28
CA GLN A 68 2.99 8.98 12.58
C GLN A 68 1.60 9.19 12.02
N GLN A 69 1.32 8.56 10.87
CA GLN A 69 0.14 8.93 10.12
C GLN A 69 -1.05 8.68 11.03
N PRO A 70 -1.80 9.73 11.41
CA PRO A 70 -2.92 9.56 12.30
C PRO A 70 -3.89 8.60 11.60
N LEU A 71 -4.65 7.84 12.37
CA LEU A 71 -5.62 6.84 11.88
C LEU A 71 -6.52 7.38 10.75
N ALA A 72 -6.73 8.70 10.70
CA ALA A 72 -7.41 9.43 9.63
C ALA A 72 -6.77 9.25 8.24
N HIS A 73 -5.43 9.20 8.14
CA HIS A 73 -4.75 8.97 6.87
C HIS A 73 -4.88 7.51 6.42
N GLN A 74 -4.86 6.56 7.35
CA GLN A 74 -5.15 5.16 7.06
C GLN A 74 -6.58 4.99 6.52
N LEU A 75 -7.54 5.68 7.12
CA LEU A 75 -8.93 5.70 6.64
C LEU A 75 -9.04 6.38 5.26
N LYS A 76 -8.31 7.47 5.04
CA LYS A 76 -8.28 8.16 3.75
C LYS A 76 -7.73 7.27 2.64
N ILE A 77 -6.65 6.53 2.90
CA ILE A 77 -6.13 5.56 1.95
C ILE A 77 -7.16 4.45 1.71
N ALA A 78 -7.77 3.90 2.76
CA ALA A 78 -8.79 2.85 2.60
C ALA A 78 -10.01 3.32 1.77
N LEU A 79 -10.45 4.57 1.94
CA LEU A 79 -11.57 5.15 1.19
C LEU A 79 -11.21 5.48 -0.26
N GLU A 80 -10.01 5.98 -0.51
CA GLU A 80 -9.54 6.25 -1.87
C GLU A 80 -9.29 4.96 -2.66
N GLN A 81 -8.90 3.87 -1.98
CA GLN A 81 -8.83 2.55 -2.61
C GLN A 81 -10.22 1.97 -2.89
N ARG A 82 -11.24 2.25 -2.07
CA ARG A 82 -12.63 1.85 -2.34
C ARG A 82 -13.17 2.50 -3.62
N ASP A 83 -12.96 3.80 -3.77
CA ASP A 83 -13.34 4.55 -4.98
C ASP A 83 -12.67 3.96 -6.23
N LYS A 84 -11.39 3.58 -6.10
CA LYS A 84 -10.65 2.91 -7.16
C LYS A 84 -11.15 1.50 -7.51
N LEU A 85 -11.63 0.76 -6.51
CA LEU A 85 -12.23 -0.56 -6.69
C LEU A 85 -13.60 -0.46 -7.38
N GLU A 86 -14.35 0.63 -7.14
CA GLU A 86 -15.58 0.95 -7.85
C GLU A 86 -15.31 1.31 -9.32
N GLU A 87 -14.23 2.02 -9.63
CA GLU A 87 -13.81 2.32 -11.01
C GLU A 87 -13.39 1.05 -11.79
N GLU A 88 -12.63 0.13 -11.16
CA GLU A 88 -12.32 -1.17 -11.76
C GLU A 88 -13.58 -2.03 -11.97
N LEU A 89 -14.58 -1.93 -11.09
CA LEU A 89 -15.85 -2.60 -11.25
C LEU A 89 -16.67 -2.00 -12.41
N ASP A 90 -16.57 -0.70 -12.66
CA ASP A 90 -17.23 -0.06 -13.81
C ASP A 90 -16.57 -0.45 -15.15
N ASP A 91 -15.22 -0.55 -15.20
CA ASP A 91 -14.51 -1.10 -16.38
C ASP A 91 -14.87 -2.58 -16.61
N LEU A 92 -14.94 -3.37 -15.54
CA LEU A 92 -15.40 -4.78 -15.61
C LEU A 92 -16.87 -4.87 -16.06
N ARG A 93 -17.73 -3.97 -15.60
CA ARG A 93 -19.13 -3.88 -16.02
C ARG A 93 -19.26 -3.43 -17.47
N ALA A 94 -18.40 -2.53 -17.93
CA ALA A 94 -18.31 -2.14 -19.34
C ALA A 94 -17.83 -3.30 -20.23
N LYS A 95 -16.82 -4.07 -19.76
CA LYS A 95 -16.34 -5.29 -20.42
C LYS A 95 -17.39 -6.39 -20.49
N LEU A 96 -18.14 -6.60 -19.41
CA LEU A 96 -19.22 -7.59 -19.36
C LEU A 96 -20.41 -7.14 -20.23
N GLY A 97 -20.70 -5.83 -20.27
CA GLY A 97 -21.71 -5.24 -21.13
C GLY A 97 -21.42 -5.44 -22.63
N SER A 98 -20.14 -5.45 -23.02
CA SER A 98 -19.73 -5.73 -24.40
C SER A 98 -19.90 -7.20 -24.81
N LEU A 99 -20.02 -8.15 -23.86
CA LEU A 99 -20.21 -9.58 -24.16
C LEU A 99 -21.69 -9.99 -24.31
N ALA A 100 -22.64 -9.14 -23.91
CA ALA A 100 -24.07 -9.46 -23.89
C ALA A 100 -24.83 -9.14 -25.19
N LEU A 101 -24.14 -8.73 -26.27
CA LEU A 101 -24.75 -8.37 -27.57
C LEU A 101 -24.11 -9.06 -28.78
N GLY A 102 -23.43 -10.19 -28.57
CA GLY A 102 -22.86 -11.04 -29.64
C GLY A 102 -23.64 -12.33 -29.83
#